data_AF-A0A8H8D2V8-F1
#
_entry.id   AF-A0A8H8D2V8-F1
#
_cell.length_a   1.000
_cell.length_b   1.000
_cell.length_c   1.000
_cell.angle_alpha   90.00
_cell.angle_beta   90.00
_cell.angle_gamma   90.00
#
_symmetry.space_group_name_H-M   'P 1'
#
loop_
_entity.id
_entity.type
_entity.pdbx_description
1 polymer ?
#
loop_
_entity_poly.entity_id
_entity_poly.type
_entity_poly.pdbx_seq_one_letter_code
_entity_poly.pdbx_strand_id
1 'polypeptide(L)'
;MHLKFLTLMCSVAGALAANGVFNQPKGKSFVTIEYQVGYPINTTTPAGVVATVPVLSGDIKGRFNGHIVENITSSVEAYLDTCTGSFTSFESRYLFENDAGEHIVAKVVGTTSYSKQDLHGLGYATFSTDIKDLKWINTAMFVAEWQGRYGGRGAEIEIFELTTGGRVDGEPIYAAQPSKI
;
A
#
# COMPACT_ATOMS: atom_id res chain seq x y z
N MET A 1 -17.79 33.27 -32.87
CA MET A 1 -17.86 32.17 -33.85
C MET A 1 -16.68 31.24 -33.61
N HIS A 2 -16.99 30.01 -33.18
CA HIS A 2 -16.18 28.78 -33.14
C HIS A 2 -14.73 28.79 -32.59
N LEU A 3 -14.56 28.25 -31.38
CA LEU A 3 -13.79 27.01 -31.18
C LEU A 3 -14.11 26.39 -29.79
N LYS A 4 -15.25 25.71 -29.73
CA LYS A 4 -15.48 24.63 -28.75
C LYS A 4 -14.99 23.33 -29.40
N PHE A 5 -14.61 22.35 -28.58
CA PHE A 5 -14.18 20.99 -28.93
C PHE A 5 -12.69 20.82 -29.26
N LEU A 6 -11.88 20.64 -28.22
CA LEU A 6 -10.85 19.59 -28.27
C LEU A 6 -11.02 18.69 -27.05
N THR A 7 -11.98 17.79 -27.19
CA THR A 7 -12.31 16.70 -26.30
C THR A 7 -11.16 15.70 -26.28
N LEU A 8 -10.68 15.38 -25.07
CA LEU A 8 -10.46 14.01 -24.59
C LEU A 8 -9.89 13.02 -25.63
N MET A 9 -8.58 13.07 -25.83
CA MET A 9 -7.81 11.87 -26.21
C MET A 9 -7.16 11.33 -24.93
N CYS A 10 -7.98 10.73 -24.06
CA CYS A 10 -7.50 9.67 -23.18
C CYS A 10 -7.11 8.50 -24.09
N SER A 11 -5.91 8.55 -24.66
CA SER A 11 -5.31 7.35 -25.23
C SER A 11 -5.01 6.40 -24.09
N VAL A 12 -5.98 5.50 -23.86
CA VAL A 12 -5.78 4.21 -23.20
C VAL A 12 -4.56 3.61 -23.87
N ALA A 13 -3.40 3.67 -23.20
CA ALA A 13 -2.25 2.90 -23.58
C ALA A 13 -2.65 1.44 -23.36
N GLY A 14 -3.19 0.84 -24.42
CA GLY A 14 -3.50 -0.58 -24.46
C GLY A 14 -2.24 -1.34 -24.09
N ALA A 15 -2.35 -2.09 -22.99
CA ALA A 15 -1.35 -3.04 -22.59
C ALA A 15 -1.01 -3.93 -23.81
N LEU A 16 0.20 -3.78 -24.35
CA LEU A 16 0.80 -4.85 -25.14
C LEU A 16 1.01 -6.00 -24.15
N ALA A 17 0.04 -6.92 -24.13
CA ALA A 17 0.13 -8.13 -23.34
C ALA A 17 1.35 -8.93 -23.79
N ALA A 18 2.38 -8.99 -22.94
CA ALA A 18 3.30 -10.10 -22.98
C ALA A 18 2.47 -11.37 -22.72
N ASN A 19 2.54 -12.37 -23.60
CA ASN A 19 1.83 -13.65 -23.45
C ASN A 19 2.44 -14.46 -22.29
N GLY A 20 2.21 -14.02 -21.07
CA GLY A 20 2.45 -14.82 -19.88
C GLY A 20 1.46 -15.99 -19.81
N VAL A 21 1.83 -17.06 -19.12
CA VAL A 21 0.92 -18.18 -18.81
C VAL A 21 -0.30 -17.71 -18.00
N PHE A 22 -0.14 -16.61 -17.28
CA PHE A 22 -1.08 -16.04 -16.33
C PHE A 22 -1.61 -14.71 -16.85
N ASN A 23 -2.89 -14.44 -16.59
CA ASN A 23 -3.49 -13.15 -16.91
C ASN A 23 -2.95 -12.06 -15.96
N GLN A 24 -2.97 -10.81 -16.40
CA GLN A 24 -2.60 -9.69 -15.54
C GLN A 24 -3.60 -9.54 -14.38
N PRO A 25 -3.14 -9.38 -13.13
CA PRO A 25 -4.02 -9.11 -12.01
C PRO A 25 -4.66 -7.73 -12.16
N LYS A 26 -5.92 -7.59 -11.74
CA LYS A 26 -6.67 -6.33 -11.77
C LYS A 26 -6.83 -5.77 -10.36
N GLY A 27 -6.37 -4.54 -10.13
CA GLY A 27 -6.54 -3.83 -8.87
C GLY A 27 -7.79 -2.95 -8.86
N LYS A 28 -8.35 -2.71 -7.67
CA LYS A 28 -9.28 -1.60 -7.40
C LYS A 28 -8.86 -0.90 -6.10
N SER A 29 -9.04 0.42 -6.02
CA SER A 29 -8.78 1.18 -4.80
C SER A 29 -9.57 0.59 -3.61
N PHE A 30 -8.89 0.40 -2.49
CA PHE A 30 -9.47 -0.12 -1.24
C PHE A 30 -9.47 0.96 -0.16
N VAL A 31 -8.30 1.47 0.21
CA VAL A 31 -8.17 2.60 1.14
C VAL A 31 -7.01 3.51 0.74
N THR A 32 -7.20 4.80 1.00
CA THR A 32 -6.16 5.83 0.97
C THR A 32 -5.81 6.20 2.41
N ILE A 33 -4.53 6.40 2.67
CA ILE A 33 -3.98 6.79 3.98
C ILE A 33 -3.17 8.06 3.77
N GLU A 34 -3.54 9.14 4.46
CA GLU A 34 -2.75 10.35 4.54
C GLU A 34 -2.23 10.47 5.98
N TYR A 35 -0.91 10.42 6.19
CA TYR A 35 -0.36 10.30 7.53
C TYR A 35 0.85 11.21 7.78
N GLN A 36 1.08 11.51 9.05
CA GLN A 36 2.22 12.29 9.52
C GLN A 36 3.21 11.40 10.25
N VAL A 37 4.49 11.60 9.96
CA VAL A 37 5.60 10.88 10.62
C VAL A 37 6.38 11.78 11.56
N GLY A 38 6.99 11.18 12.57
CA GLY A 38 7.86 11.87 13.50
C GLY A 38 9.31 11.91 13.03
N TYR A 39 10.21 12.19 13.96
CA TYR A 39 11.63 12.16 13.66
C TYR A 39 12.15 10.71 13.61
N PRO A 40 12.99 10.37 12.62
CA PRO A 40 13.59 9.05 12.53
C PRO A 40 14.56 8.81 13.69
N ILE A 41 14.51 7.60 14.25
CA ILE A 41 15.52 7.06 15.16
C ILE A 41 16.41 6.14 14.33
N ASN A 42 17.65 6.55 14.13
CA ASN A 42 18.61 5.81 13.30
C ASN A 42 19.46 4.88 14.15
N THR A 43 19.57 3.62 13.73
CA THR A 43 20.42 2.60 14.33
C THR A 43 21.39 2.08 13.28
N THR A 44 22.68 2.06 13.59
CA THR A 44 23.70 1.47 12.71
C THR A 44 23.78 -0.03 12.96
N THR A 45 23.62 -0.82 11.90
CA THR A 45 23.76 -2.28 11.92
C THR A 45 24.92 -2.71 11.01
N PRO A 46 25.38 -3.97 11.08
CA PRO A 46 26.36 -4.48 10.12
C PRO A 46 25.90 -4.40 8.65
N ALA A 47 24.59 -4.39 8.42
CA ALA A 47 23.99 -4.28 7.08
C ALA A 47 23.75 -2.82 6.63
N GLY A 48 24.11 -1.83 7.45
CA GLY A 48 23.89 -0.41 7.16
C GLY A 48 22.97 0.28 8.17
N VAL A 49 22.53 1.49 7.83
CA VAL A 49 21.64 2.29 8.69
C VAL A 49 20.20 1.81 8.55
N VAL A 50 19.56 1.60 9.70
CA VAL A 50 18.12 1.32 9.82
C VAL A 50 17.47 2.51 10.53
N ALA A 51 16.46 3.11 9.91
CA ALA A 51 15.65 4.17 10.48
C ALA A 51 14.32 3.59 10.98
N THR A 52 13.98 3.86 12.24
CA THR A 52 12.61 3.65 12.75
C THR A 52 11.93 4.99 12.88
N VAL A 53 10.81 5.18 12.19
CA VAL A 53 10.09 6.44 12.12
C VAL A 53 8.71 6.25 12.77
N PRO A 54 8.44 6.92 13.90
CA PRO A 54 7.12 6.83 14.53
C PRO A 54 6.07 7.49 13.64
N VAL A 55 4.88 6.89 13.58
CA VAL A 55 3.71 7.51 12.92
C VAL A 55 2.95 8.30 13.97
N LEU A 56 2.79 9.60 13.73
CA LEU A 56 2.20 10.54 14.68
C LEU A 56 0.69 10.55 14.60
N SER A 57 0.14 10.50 13.39
CA SER A 57 -1.30 10.50 13.12
C SER A 57 -1.55 10.13 11.66
N GLY A 58 -2.81 9.88 11.29
CA GLY A 58 -3.19 9.79 9.88
C GLY A 58 -4.66 9.48 9.69
N ASP A 59 -5.20 9.95 8.57
CA ASP A 59 -6.59 9.75 8.16
C ASP A 59 -6.68 8.61 7.14
N ILE A 60 -7.74 7.82 7.22
CA ILE A 60 -8.00 6.68 6.35
C ILE A 60 -9.35 6.89 5.69
N LYS A 61 -9.39 6.77 4.36
CA LYS A 61 -10.61 6.93 3.56
C LYS A 61 -10.77 5.76 2.60
N GLY A 62 -12.02 5.36 2.35
CA GLY A 62 -12.36 4.34 1.36
C GLY A 62 -13.32 3.29 1.90
N ARG A 63 -12.97 2.00 1.71
CA ARG A 63 -13.76 0.85 2.21
C ARG A 63 -13.79 0.77 3.72
N PHE A 64 -12.79 1.35 4.38
CA PHE A 64 -12.77 1.64 5.79
C PHE A 64 -12.47 3.13 5.94
N ASN A 65 -13.20 3.82 6.82
CA ASN A 65 -12.98 5.23 7.12
C ASN A 65 -12.66 5.35 8.60
N GLY A 66 -11.59 6.06 8.94
CA GLY A 66 -11.09 6.14 10.30
C GLY A 66 -9.75 6.85 10.36
N HIS A 67 -8.96 6.53 11.38
CA HIS A 67 -7.66 7.12 11.62
C HIS A 67 -6.64 6.07 12.07
N ILE A 68 -5.35 6.42 12.00
CA ILE A 68 -4.27 5.64 12.57
C ILE A 68 -4.21 5.92 14.07
N VAL A 69 -4.24 4.85 14.87
CA VAL A 69 -4.00 4.95 16.31
C VAL A 69 -2.54 5.35 16.56
N GLU A 70 -2.38 6.49 17.21
CA GLU A 70 -1.09 7.14 17.47
C GLU A 70 -0.24 6.33 18.47
N ASN A 71 1.07 6.58 18.49
CA ASN A 71 2.03 6.07 19.49
C ASN A 71 2.27 4.55 19.56
N ILE A 72 1.56 3.74 18.78
CA ILE A 72 1.79 2.28 18.68
C ILE A 72 2.22 1.84 17.28
N THR A 73 2.28 2.79 16.35
CA THR A 73 2.57 2.58 14.93
C THR A 73 3.94 3.16 14.59
N SER A 74 4.73 2.42 13.81
CA SER A 74 5.99 2.92 13.26
C SER A 74 6.29 2.29 11.90
N SER A 75 7.05 3.01 11.10
CA SER A 75 7.65 2.53 9.86
C SER A 75 9.14 2.28 10.08
N VAL A 76 9.65 1.18 9.56
CA VAL A 76 11.06 0.81 9.59
C VAL A 76 11.58 0.84 8.17
N GLU A 77 12.67 1.57 7.96
CA GLU A 77 13.37 1.63 6.70
C GLU A 77 14.83 1.21 6.85
N ALA A 78 15.35 0.45 5.90
CA ALA A 78 16.75 0.04 5.88
C ALA A 78 17.31 0.14 4.47
N TYR A 79 18.54 0.64 4.32
CA TYR A 79 19.19 0.72 3.02
C TYR A 79 19.33 -0.67 2.39
N LEU A 80 19.02 -0.74 1.09
CA LEU A 80 19.25 -1.93 0.28
C LEU A 80 20.56 -1.77 -0.49
N ASP A 81 21.42 -2.78 -0.40
CA ASP A 81 22.63 -2.86 -1.20
C ASP A 81 22.25 -3.19 -2.66
N THR A 82 22.35 -2.19 -3.52
CA THR A 82 21.94 -2.29 -4.92
C THR A 82 23.05 -1.78 -5.83
N CYS A 83 23.17 -2.38 -7.02
CA CYS A 83 24.20 -1.99 -8.00
C CYS A 83 23.89 -0.64 -8.68
N THR A 84 22.65 -0.13 -8.55
CA THR A 84 22.17 1.10 -9.20
C THR A 84 21.06 1.72 -8.38
N GLY A 85 21.06 3.05 -8.22
CA GLY A 85 20.01 3.79 -7.52
C GLY A 85 20.13 3.73 -6.00
N SER A 86 19.22 4.43 -5.33
CA SER A 86 19.10 4.44 -3.87
C SER A 86 17.74 3.88 -3.48
N PHE A 87 17.76 2.80 -2.73
CA PHE A 87 16.55 2.09 -2.29
C PHE A 87 16.61 1.77 -0.80
N THR A 88 15.46 1.78 -0.16
CA THR A 88 15.27 1.23 1.19
C THR A 88 14.19 0.15 1.17
N SER A 89 14.34 -0.87 2.01
CA SER A 89 13.18 -1.68 2.40
C SER A 89 12.27 -0.83 3.25
N PHE A 90 10.97 -1.01 3.13
CA PHE A 90 9.96 -0.36 3.96
C PHE A 90 9.10 -1.45 4.61
N GLU A 91 8.96 -1.40 5.92
CA GLU A 91 8.02 -2.21 6.69
C GLU A 91 7.29 -1.33 7.69
N SER A 92 5.96 -1.35 7.68
CA SER A 92 5.15 -0.62 8.64
C SER A 92 4.00 -1.46 9.14
N ARG A 93 3.64 -1.27 10.41
CA ARG A 93 2.46 -1.88 11.04
C ARG A 93 1.61 -0.78 11.64
N TYR A 94 0.39 -0.67 11.14
CA TYR A 94 -0.61 0.29 11.56
C TYR A 94 -1.73 -0.40 12.34
N LEU A 95 -2.28 0.32 13.32
CA LEU A 95 -3.60 0.05 13.86
C LEU A 95 -4.55 1.14 13.36
N PHE A 96 -5.59 0.74 12.65
CA PHE A 96 -6.66 1.62 12.19
C PHE A 96 -7.84 1.53 13.15
N GLU A 97 -8.47 2.66 13.43
CA GLU A 97 -9.66 2.77 14.27
C GLU A 97 -10.71 3.67 13.62
N ASN A 98 -11.98 3.29 13.68
CA ASN A 98 -13.11 4.13 13.24
C ASN A 98 -13.89 4.69 14.43
N ASP A 99 -14.87 5.56 14.16
CA ASP A 99 -15.71 6.20 15.21
C ASP A 99 -16.55 5.21 16.03
N ALA A 100 -16.73 3.97 15.53
CA ALA A 100 -17.42 2.91 16.25
C ALA A 100 -16.47 2.11 17.18
N GLY A 101 -15.17 2.43 17.20
CA GLY A 101 -14.16 1.71 17.98
C GLY A 101 -13.79 0.36 17.38
N GLU A 102 -14.06 0.15 16.08
CA GLU A 102 -13.65 -1.06 15.37
C GLU A 102 -12.21 -0.93 14.84
N HIS A 103 -11.50 -2.05 14.80
CA HIS A 103 -10.07 -2.06 14.48
C HIS A 103 -9.70 -2.88 13.24
N ILE A 104 -8.70 -2.39 12.51
CA ILE A 104 -7.97 -3.15 11.50
C ILE A 104 -6.48 -3.03 11.78
N VAL A 105 -5.78 -4.15 11.91
CA VAL A 105 -4.32 -4.17 11.89
C VAL A 105 -3.87 -4.27 10.44
N ALA A 106 -3.12 -3.28 9.96
CA ALA A 106 -2.55 -3.29 8.62
C ALA A 106 -1.03 -3.45 8.70
N LYS A 107 -0.47 -4.31 7.87
CA LYS A 107 1.00 -4.39 7.66
C LYS A 107 1.28 -4.07 6.20
N VAL A 108 2.17 -3.10 5.96
CA VAL A 108 2.64 -2.70 4.63
C VAL A 108 4.12 -3.03 4.51
N VAL A 109 4.52 -3.69 3.43
CA VAL A 109 5.91 -4.06 3.16
C VAL A 109 6.24 -3.79 1.70
N GLY A 110 7.42 -3.24 1.43
CA GLY A 110 7.98 -3.22 0.10
C GLY A 110 9.26 -2.41 0.01
N THR A 111 9.40 -1.63 -1.06
CA THR A 111 10.64 -0.92 -1.35
C THR A 111 10.35 0.53 -1.70
N THR A 112 11.09 1.44 -1.06
CA THR A 112 11.08 2.87 -1.38
C THR A 112 12.28 3.18 -2.27
N SER A 113 12.03 3.94 -3.33
CA SER A 113 13.03 4.48 -4.25
C SER A 113 13.19 5.98 -4.02
N TYR A 114 14.44 6.44 -4.03
CA TYR A 114 14.77 7.85 -3.79
C TYR A 114 15.06 8.54 -5.12
N SER A 115 14.24 9.53 -5.48
CA SER A 115 14.46 10.39 -6.64
C SER A 115 14.79 11.82 -6.21
N LYS A 116 15.26 12.67 -7.15
CA LYS A 116 15.64 14.07 -6.85
C LYS A 116 14.50 14.95 -6.34
N GLN A 117 13.24 14.51 -6.43
CA GLN A 117 12.06 15.33 -6.19
C GLN A 117 11.08 14.68 -5.21
N ASP A 118 10.91 13.35 -5.23
CA ASP A 118 10.02 12.64 -4.29
C ASP A 118 10.54 11.24 -3.93
N LEU A 119 10.10 10.75 -2.77
CA LEU A 119 10.20 9.35 -2.37
C LEU A 119 9.01 8.60 -2.94
N HIS A 120 9.25 7.50 -3.64
CA HIS A 120 8.18 6.68 -4.19
C HIS A 120 8.41 5.22 -3.87
N GLY A 121 7.40 4.53 -3.36
CA GLY A 121 7.53 3.12 -3.03
C GLY A 121 6.34 2.29 -3.46
N LEU A 122 6.62 1.00 -3.60
CA LEU A 122 5.69 -0.01 -4.05
C LEU A 122 5.89 -1.28 -3.24
N GLY A 123 4.79 -1.94 -2.92
CA GLY A 123 4.80 -3.12 -2.09
C GLY A 123 3.44 -3.79 -2.00
N TYR A 124 3.20 -4.47 -0.90
CA TYR A 124 1.94 -5.13 -0.61
C TYR A 124 1.46 -4.81 0.80
N ALA A 125 0.16 -4.99 1.01
CA ALA A 125 -0.47 -4.85 2.32
C ALA A 125 -1.16 -6.15 2.73
N THR A 126 -1.20 -6.38 4.04
CA THR A 126 -2.03 -7.41 4.66
C THR A 126 -2.85 -6.79 5.77
N PHE A 127 -4.07 -7.30 5.95
CA PHE A 127 -5.00 -6.79 6.95
C PHE A 127 -5.44 -7.91 7.89
N SER A 128 -5.71 -7.55 9.14
CA SER A 128 -6.33 -8.42 10.13
C SER A 128 -7.46 -7.68 10.83
N THR A 129 -8.65 -8.27 10.86
CA THR A 129 -9.84 -7.69 11.51
C THR A 129 -10.89 -8.74 11.86
N ASP A 130 -11.71 -8.45 12.86
CA ASP A 130 -12.90 -9.21 13.23
C ASP A 130 -14.22 -8.53 12.79
N ILE A 131 -14.16 -7.35 12.17
CA ILE A 131 -15.31 -6.61 11.63
C ILE A 131 -16.08 -7.50 10.66
N LYS A 132 -17.34 -7.82 11.00
CA LYS A 132 -18.14 -8.86 10.33
C LYS A 132 -18.17 -8.70 8.81
N ASP A 133 -18.43 -7.48 8.34
CA ASP A 133 -18.61 -7.20 6.90
C ASP A 133 -17.28 -6.98 6.15
N LEU A 134 -16.16 -6.94 6.88
CA LEU A 134 -14.82 -6.81 6.33
C LEU A 134 -13.95 -8.07 6.55
N LYS A 135 -14.47 -9.13 7.17
CA LYS A 135 -13.67 -10.35 7.46
C LYS A 135 -12.99 -10.96 6.23
N TRP A 136 -13.50 -10.72 5.04
CA TRP A 136 -12.88 -11.21 3.79
C TRP A 136 -11.49 -10.61 3.54
N ILE A 137 -11.17 -9.43 4.09
CA ILE A 137 -9.86 -8.78 3.90
C ILE A 137 -8.72 -9.55 4.57
N ASN A 138 -9.02 -10.38 5.57
CA ASN A 138 -8.04 -11.25 6.23
C ASN A 138 -7.37 -12.23 5.25
N THR A 139 -8.00 -12.49 4.11
CA THR A 139 -7.55 -13.47 3.11
C THR A 139 -7.36 -12.86 1.71
N ALA A 140 -7.72 -11.60 1.53
CA ALA A 140 -7.55 -10.91 0.25
C ALA A 140 -6.11 -10.45 0.04
N MET A 141 -5.76 -10.16 -1.21
CA MET A 141 -4.43 -9.68 -1.59
C MET A 141 -4.48 -8.19 -1.91
N PHE A 142 -3.48 -7.45 -1.46
CA PHE A 142 -3.42 -6.02 -1.66
C PHE A 142 -2.03 -5.57 -2.11
N VAL A 143 -2.01 -4.63 -3.06
CA VAL A 143 -0.81 -3.89 -3.46
C VAL A 143 -0.87 -2.52 -2.80
N ALA A 144 0.27 -2.02 -2.35
CA ALA A 144 0.38 -0.70 -1.76
C ALA A 144 1.36 0.13 -2.57
N GLU A 145 0.99 1.37 -2.85
CA GLU A 145 1.86 2.37 -3.47
C GLU A 145 1.87 3.59 -2.57
N TRP A 146 3.05 4.17 -2.36
CA TRP A 146 3.19 5.30 -1.45
C TRP A 146 4.16 6.34 -1.96
N GLN A 147 3.95 7.56 -1.47
CA GLN A 147 4.86 8.66 -1.68
C GLN A 147 5.13 9.40 -0.37
N GLY A 148 6.38 9.81 -0.18
CA GLY A 148 6.79 10.68 0.91
C GLY A 148 7.03 12.09 0.37
N ARG A 149 6.43 13.12 1.00
CA ARG A 149 6.56 14.51 0.54
C ARG A 149 7.91 15.09 0.95
N TYR A 150 8.74 15.49 -0.01
CA TYR A 150 10.03 16.11 0.27
C TYR A 150 9.85 17.46 1.00
N GLY A 151 10.55 17.66 2.12
CA GLY A 151 10.47 18.89 2.92
C GLY A 151 9.30 18.98 3.91
N GLY A 152 8.48 17.92 4.02
CA GLY A 152 7.40 17.80 5.00
C GLY A 152 7.49 16.52 5.81
N ARG A 153 6.58 16.37 6.79
CA ARG A 153 6.38 15.14 7.56
C ARG A 153 5.21 14.29 7.06
N GLY A 154 4.65 14.65 5.92
CA GLY A 154 3.50 13.97 5.33
C GLY A 154 3.91 12.86 4.39
N ALA A 155 3.17 11.75 4.45
CA ALA A 155 3.25 10.66 3.51
C ALA A 155 1.83 10.18 3.15
N GLU A 156 1.72 9.58 1.98
CA GLU A 156 0.46 9.06 1.44
C GLU A 156 0.66 7.63 1.00
N ILE A 157 -0.32 6.77 1.28
CA ILE A 157 -0.37 5.39 0.79
C ILE A 157 -1.73 5.16 0.15
N GLU A 158 -1.74 4.64 -1.07
CA GLU A 158 -2.91 4.05 -1.68
C GLU A 158 -2.77 2.53 -1.63
N ILE A 159 -3.80 1.85 -1.13
CA ILE A 159 -3.87 0.39 -1.08
C ILE A 159 -4.95 -0.09 -2.03
N PHE A 160 -4.57 -1.00 -2.92
CA PHE A 160 -5.43 -1.58 -3.95
C PHE A 160 -5.71 -3.05 -3.64
N GLU A 161 -6.97 -3.45 -3.62
CA GLU A 161 -7.37 -4.86 -3.60
C GLU A 161 -7.13 -5.48 -4.99
N LEU A 162 -6.41 -6.60 -5.04
CA LEU A 162 -6.32 -7.43 -6.23
C LEU A 162 -7.58 -8.27 -6.37
N THR A 163 -8.41 -7.94 -7.36
CA THR A 163 -9.69 -8.57 -7.64
C THR A 163 -9.60 -9.86 -8.45
N THR A 164 -8.46 -10.11 -9.08
CA THR A 164 -8.19 -11.33 -9.87
C THR A 164 -6.84 -11.92 -9.49
N GLY A 165 -6.76 -13.24 -9.36
CA GLY A 165 -5.56 -13.95 -8.89
C GLY A 165 -4.51 -14.25 -9.96
N GLY A 166 -4.51 -13.51 -11.08
CA GLY A 166 -3.64 -13.75 -12.23
C GLY A 166 -3.80 -15.12 -12.93
N ARG A 167 -4.78 -15.93 -12.53
CA ARG A 167 -5.00 -17.28 -13.08
C ARG A 167 -5.24 -17.26 -14.59
N VAL A 168 -5.05 -18.40 -15.26
CA VAL A 168 -5.40 -18.62 -16.68
C VAL A 168 -6.87 -18.29 -16.95
N ASP A 169 -7.74 -18.57 -15.98
CA ASP A 169 -9.18 -18.28 -16.02
C ASP A 169 -9.53 -16.83 -15.59
N GLY A 170 -8.60 -16.11 -14.96
CA GLY A 170 -8.83 -14.75 -14.46
C GLY A 170 -9.69 -14.66 -13.19
N GLU A 171 -10.06 -15.79 -12.58
CA GLU A 171 -10.94 -15.84 -11.42
C GLU A 171 -10.19 -15.60 -10.09
N PRO A 172 -10.89 -15.21 -9.00
CA PRO A 172 -10.31 -15.16 -7.66
C PRO A 172 -9.87 -16.55 -7.17
N ILE A 173 -8.83 -16.58 -6.32
CA ILE A 173 -8.42 -17.82 -5.64
C ILE A 173 -9.30 -17.99 -4.40
N TYR A 174 -10.31 -18.85 -4.49
CA TYR A 174 -11.12 -19.20 -3.33
C TYR A 174 -10.40 -20.19 -2.42
N ALA A 175 -10.56 -20.03 -1.11
CA ALA A 175 -10.16 -21.06 -0.16
C ALA A 175 -10.92 -22.36 -0.45
N ALA A 176 -10.27 -23.50 -0.21
CA ALA A 176 -10.95 -24.78 -0.26
C ALA A 176 -12.12 -24.74 0.75
N GLN A 177 -13.32 -25.11 0.31
CA GLN A 177 -14.41 -25.25 1.27
C GLN A 177 -14.04 -26.31 2.31
N PRO A 178 -14.34 -26.11 3.60
CA PRO A 178 -14.09 -27.13 4.59
C PRO A 178 -14.74 -28.43 4.13
N SER A 179 -13.99 -29.53 4.20
CA SER A 179 -14.55 -30.86 3.92
C SER A 179 -15.75 -31.03 4.83
N LYS A 180 -16.91 -31.36 4.24
CA LYS A 180 -18.07 -31.78 5.03
C LYS A 180 -17.64 -33.06 5.77
N ILE A 181 -17.35 -32.95 7.06
CA ILE A 181 -17.21 -34.08 7.98
C ILE A 181 -18.58 -34.34 8.59
#